data_AF-A0A929NRE1-F1
#
_entry.id   AF-A0A929NRE1-F1
#
_cell.length_a   1.000
_cell.length_b   1.000
_cell.length_c   1.000
_cell.angle_alpha   90.00
_cell.angle_beta   90.00
_cell.angle_gamma   90.00
#
_symmetry.space_group_name_H-M   'P 1'
#
loop_
_entity.id
_entity.type
_entity.pdbx_description
1 polymer ?
#
loop_
_entity_poly.entity_id
_entity_poly.type
_entity_poly.pdbx_seq_one_letter_code
_entity_poly.pdbx_strand_id
1 'polypeptide(L)'
;MRRLAIAALAGPLALARGAPAKAGLLVFLIILLTAITQIGGLVLWFCVPVCVWLNNRLGDRGPALRGSACLGLLASAYLGASVATIPLASAFGRAPLDCGLTGAATYEPRTIWTCLLNRHYVTLPARQALQKVSAELYADFKGPWVTYLDAGFPFFDWFPMFPHISHGDGRRIDLALVHMGDAATPSPIGYWGFVQPRPGDPQPCSGREGWLRWNMAWLQPLLPEIELDVRRTAALLGALAQDREVRRILIEPHLQRRLGVDHPGIRFQGCRAARHDDHIHVEFEAN
;
A
#
# COMPACT_ATOMS: atom_id res chain seq x y z
N MET A 1 7.06 -13.25 -36.99
CA MET A 1 6.97 -11.84 -36.53
C MET A 1 5.57 -11.25 -36.69
N ARG A 2 4.95 -11.25 -37.89
CA ARG A 2 3.61 -10.69 -38.12
C ARG A 2 2.49 -11.20 -37.17
N ARG A 3 2.44 -12.51 -36.90
CA ARG A 3 1.47 -13.11 -35.95
C ARG A 3 1.72 -12.72 -34.48
N LEU A 4 2.97 -12.46 -34.10
CA LEU A 4 3.33 -12.03 -32.75
C LEU A 4 2.93 -10.57 -32.52
N ALA A 5 3.18 -9.71 -33.51
CA ALA A 5 2.75 -8.31 -33.50
C ALA A 5 1.21 -8.19 -33.44
N ILE A 6 0.49 -9.00 -34.20
CA ILE A 6 -0.99 -9.06 -34.14
C ILE A 6 -1.46 -9.59 -32.78
N ALA A 7 -0.80 -10.58 -32.19
CA ALA A 7 -1.15 -11.10 -30.86
C ALA A 7 -0.82 -10.14 -29.71
N ALA A 8 0.22 -9.29 -29.85
CA ALA A 8 0.52 -8.23 -28.90
C ALA A 8 -0.56 -7.13 -28.92
N LEU A 9 -1.08 -6.79 -30.11
CA LEU A 9 -2.16 -5.81 -30.29
C LEU A 9 -3.55 -6.36 -29.93
N ALA A 10 -3.85 -7.60 -30.31
CA ALA A 10 -5.12 -8.26 -30.01
C ALA A 10 -5.17 -8.85 -28.58
N GLY A 11 -4.04 -8.84 -27.89
CA GLY A 11 -3.89 -9.32 -26.53
C GLY A 11 -3.99 -10.84 -26.37
N PRO A 12 -3.87 -11.31 -25.11
CA PRO A 12 -3.88 -12.74 -24.81
C PRO A 12 -5.26 -13.39 -25.01
N LEU A 13 -6.32 -12.59 -25.14
CA LEU A 13 -7.68 -13.07 -25.47
C LEU A 13 -7.77 -13.68 -26.88
N ALA A 14 -6.98 -13.20 -27.84
CA ALA A 14 -6.92 -13.80 -29.18
C ALA A 14 -6.36 -15.23 -29.15
N LEU A 15 -5.61 -15.59 -28.10
CA LEU A 15 -5.00 -16.91 -27.91
C LEU A 15 -5.92 -17.90 -27.20
N ALA A 16 -6.99 -17.42 -26.54
CA ALA A 16 -7.98 -18.23 -25.83
C ALA A 16 -9.23 -18.57 -26.67
N ARG A 17 -9.18 -18.33 -27.99
CA ARG A 17 -10.31 -18.63 -28.90
C ARG A 17 -10.71 -20.11 -28.81
N GLY A 18 -11.99 -20.37 -28.52
CA GLY A 18 -12.54 -21.71 -28.33
C GLY A 18 -12.40 -22.27 -26.91
N ALA A 19 -11.87 -21.51 -25.94
CA ALA A 19 -11.72 -21.93 -24.54
C ALA A 19 -12.20 -20.84 -23.57
N PRO A 20 -13.53 -20.67 -23.38
CA PRO A 20 -14.11 -19.54 -22.65
C PRO A 20 -13.67 -19.47 -21.17
N ALA A 21 -13.49 -20.61 -20.50
CA ALA A 21 -13.01 -20.65 -19.12
C ALA A 21 -11.59 -20.07 -18.97
N LYS A 22 -10.69 -20.36 -19.93
CA LYS A 22 -9.31 -19.83 -19.93
C LYS A 22 -9.30 -18.33 -20.21
N ALA A 23 -10.16 -17.87 -21.12
CA ALA A 23 -10.34 -16.45 -21.39
C ALA A 23 -10.86 -15.71 -20.15
N GLY A 24 -11.85 -16.27 -19.47
CA GLY A 24 -12.42 -15.71 -18.23
C GLY A 24 -11.38 -15.58 -17.12
N LEU A 25 -10.60 -16.64 -16.85
CA LEU A 25 -9.54 -16.60 -15.84
C LEU A 25 -8.48 -15.53 -16.16
N LEU A 26 -8.06 -15.43 -17.41
CA LEU A 26 -7.06 -14.46 -17.85
C LEU A 26 -7.55 -13.02 -17.69
N VAL A 27 -8.80 -12.73 -18.07
CA VAL A 27 -9.41 -11.41 -17.86
C VAL A 27 -9.47 -11.08 -16.36
N PHE A 28 -9.91 -12.04 -15.54
CA PHE A 28 -9.92 -11.87 -14.10
C PHE A 28 -8.53 -11.55 -13.55
N LEU A 29 -7.48 -12.27 -13.97
CA LEU A 29 -6.10 -12.01 -13.54
C LEU A 29 -5.60 -10.64 -14.00
N ILE A 30 -5.91 -10.21 -15.22
CA ILE A 30 -5.55 -8.87 -15.72
C ILE A 30 -6.19 -7.80 -14.84
N ILE A 31 -7.49 -7.93 -14.55
CA ILE A 31 -8.22 -6.98 -13.71
C ILE A 31 -7.65 -6.98 -12.29
N LEU A 32 -7.48 -8.15 -11.69
CA LEU A 32 -6.97 -8.30 -10.33
C LEU A 32 -5.58 -7.69 -10.19
N LEU A 33 -4.65 -8.04 -11.08
CA LEU A 33 -3.28 -7.51 -11.04
C LEU A 33 -3.25 -6.01 -11.30
N THR A 34 -4.12 -5.49 -12.18
CA THR A 34 -4.26 -4.03 -12.36
C THR A 34 -4.79 -3.38 -11.09
N ALA A 35 -5.81 -3.96 -10.43
CA ALA A 35 -6.39 -3.41 -9.22
C ALA A 35 -5.39 -3.35 -8.04
N ILE A 36 -4.54 -4.36 -7.88
CA ILE A 36 -3.60 -4.43 -6.74
C ILE A 36 -2.22 -3.82 -7.03
N THR A 37 -1.83 -3.63 -8.30
CA THR A 37 -0.50 -3.11 -8.66
C THR A 37 -0.47 -1.91 -9.61
N GLN A 38 -1.63 -1.54 -10.17
CA GLN A 38 -1.81 -0.63 -11.31
C GLN A 38 -1.19 -1.08 -12.65
N ILE A 39 -0.03 -1.74 -12.64
CA ILE A 39 0.73 -2.07 -13.85
C ILE A 39 0.68 -3.56 -14.25
N GLY A 40 0.36 -4.45 -13.31
CA GLY A 40 0.53 -5.90 -13.47
C GLY A 40 -0.36 -6.52 -14.54
N GLY A 41 -1.56 -5.96 -14.77
CA GLY A 41 -2.41 -6.41 -15.88
C GLY A 41 -1.82 -6.11 -17.25
N LEU A 42 -1.13 -4.97 -17.42
CA LEU A 42 -0.41 -4.64 -18.66
C LEU A 42 0.77 -5.58 -18.87
N VAL A 43 1.54 -5.86 -17.81
CA VAL A 43 2.62 -6.85 -17.87
C VAL A 43 2.09 -8.21 -18.34
N LEU A 44 1.00 -8.68 -17.73
CA LEU A 44 0.37 -9.94 -18.11
C LEU A 44 -0.13 -9.91 -19.57
N TRP A 45 -0.76 -8.81 -19.99
CA TRP A 45 -1.26 -8.62 -21.35
C TRP A 45 -0.16 -8.80 -22.41
N PHE A 46 1.01 -8.20 -22.20
CA PHE A 46 2.12 -8.25 -23.16
C PHE A 46 2.95 -9.53 -23.06
N CYS A 47 3.12 -10.10 -21.87
CA CYS A 47 3.96 -11.28 -21.68
C CYS A 47 3.30 -12.59 -22.11
N VAL A 48 1.97 -12.74 -21.96
CA VAL A 48 1.30 -14.01 -22.29
C VAL A 48 1.46 -14.42 -23.76
N PRO A 49 1.32 -13.54 -24.77
CA PRO A 49 1.62 -13.89 -26.16
C PRO A 49 3.06 -14.33 -26.39
N VAL A 50 4.01 -13.72 -25.68
CA VAL A 50 5.44 -14.07 -25.73
C VAL A 50 5.67 -15.45 -25.10
N CYS A 51 5.03 -15.75 -23.96
CA CYS A 51 5.08 -17.07 -23.35
C CYS A 51 4.54 -18.16 -24.28
N VAL A 52 3.41 -17.93 -24.94
CA VAL A 52 2.85 -18.89 -25.90
C VAL A 52 3.81 -19.11 -27.07
N TRP A 53 4.42 -18.04 -27.58
CA TRP A 53 5.42 -18.14 -28.64
C TRP A 53 6.67 -18.90 -28.21
N LEU A 54 7.22 -18.61 -27.03
CA LEU A 54 8.37 -19.33 -26.46
C LEU A 54 8.04 -20.81 -26.26
N ASN A 55 6.88 -21.12 -25.70
CA ASN A 55 6.45 -22.50 -25.46
C ASN A 55 6.33 -23.31 -26.76
N ASN A 56 5.88 -22.68 -27.85
CA ASN A 56 5.84 -23.32 -29.17
C ASN A 56 7.25 -23.56 -29.76
N ARG A 57 8.25 -22.75 -29.38
CA ARG A 57 9.66 -22.91 -29.79
C ARG A 57 10.42 -23.92 -28.95
N LEU A 58 10.03 -24.11 -27.70
CA LEU A 58 10.69 -25.04 -26.78
C LEU A 58 10.42 -26.52 -27.13
N GLY A 59 9.60 -26.82 -28.15
CA GLY A 59 9.43 -28.17 -28.71
C GLY A 59 8.86 -29.14 -27.69
N ASP A 60 9.43 -30.33 -27.57
CA ASP A 60 9.02 -31.40 -26.62
C ASP A 60 9.63 -31.27 -25.22
N ARG A 61 10.33 -30.17 -24.92
CA ARG A 61 10.87 -29.95 -23.56
C ARG A 61 9.73 -30.00 -22.53
N GLY A 62 10.01 -30.60 -21.36
CA GLY A 62 9.00 -30.89 -20.36
C GLY A 62 8.18 -29.66 -19.89
N PRO A 63 6.92 -29.88 -19.43
CA PRO A 63 6.00 -28.80 -19.05
C PRO A 63 6.56 -27.91 -17.93
N ALA A 64 7.38 -28.46 -17.03
CA ALA A 64 8.03 -27.71 -15.97
C ALA A 64 8.95 -26.58 -16.50
N LEU A 65 9.81 -26.88 -17.47
CA LEU A 65 10.73 -25.89 -18.04
C LEU A 65 9.99 -24.76 -18.77
N ARG A 66 8.91 -25.10 -19.49
CA ARG A 66 8.04 -24.11 -20.15
C ARG A 66 7.36 -23.19 -19.13
N GLY A 67 6.86 -23.77 -18.04
CA GLY A 67 6.29 -23.03 -16.92
C GLY A 67 7.31 -22.07 -16.29
N SER A 68 8.50 -22.56 -15.95
CA SER A 68 9.57 -21.76 -15.35
C SER A 68 10.05 -20.64 -16.28
N ALA A 69 10.16 -20.88 -17.59
CA ALA A 69 10.54 -19.85 -18.55
C ALA A 69 9.49 -18.72 -18.63
N CYS A 70 8.20 -19.07 -18.66
CA CYS A 70 7.14 -18.07 -18.67
C CYS A 70 7.06 -17.29 -17.35
N LEU A 71 7.23 -17.98 -16.20
CA LEU A 71 7.27 -17.33 -14.90
C LEU A 71 8.46 -16.38 -14.79
N GLY A 72 9.64 -16.80 -15.26
CA GLY A 72 10.83 -15.95 -15.31
C GLY A 72 10.63 -14.71 -16.18
N LEU A 73 9.98 -14.86 -17.34
CA LEU A 73 9.60 -13.72 -18.19
C LEU A 73 8.64 -12.76 -17.48
N LEU A 74 7.59 -13.28 -16.84
CA LEU A 74 6.62 -12.45 -16.12
C LEU A 74 7.28 -11.72 -14.95
N ALA A 75 8.08 -12.41 -14.14
CA ALA A 75 8.77 -11.82 -13.01
C ALA A 75 9.78 -10.74 -13.44
N SER A 76 10.59 -11.01 -14.46
CA SER A 76 11.56 -10.04 -14.98
C SER A 76 10.88 -8.84 -15.64
N ALA A 77 9.83 -9.04 -16.43
CA ALA A 77 9.06 -7.96 -17.04
C ALA A 77 8.35 -7.10 -15.98
N TYR A 78 7.79 -7.73 -14.94
CA TYR A 78 7.15 -7.01 -13.84
C TYR A 78 8.15 -6.18 -13.03
N LEU A 79 9.32 -6.76 -12.71
CA LEU A 79 10.37 -6.03 -12.01
C LEU A 79 10.89 -4.88 -12.85
N GLY A 80 11.16 -5.11 -14.15
CA GLY A 80 11.57 -4.07 -15.08
C GLY A 80 10.53 -2.95 -15.21
N ALA A 81 9.23 -3.30 -15.27
CA ALA A 81 8.15 -2.33 -15.29
C ALA A 81 8.06 -1.54 -13.97
N SER A 82 8.19 -2.20 -12.81
CA SER A 82 8.23 -1.55 -11.49
C SER A 82 9.46 -0.66 -11.29
N VAL A 83 10.58 -0.94 -11.95
CA VAL A 83 11.73 -0.02 -11.95
C VAL A 83 11.47 1.16 -12.88
N ALA A 84 10.84 0.93 -14.04
CA ALA A 84 10.49 1.98 -14.98
C ALA A 84 9.44 2.95 -14.44
N THR A 85 8.55 2.53 -13.52
CA THR A 85 7.58 3.42 -12.88
C THR A 85 8.26 4.52 -12.06
N ILE A 86 9.41 4.28 -11.44
CA ILE A 86 10.13 5.25 -10.59
C ILE A 86 10.36 6.59 -11.31
N PRO A 87 11.04 6.65 -12.48
CA PRO A 87 11.21 7.91 -13.20
C PRO A 87 9.92 8.40 -13.87
N LEU A 88 9.05 7.51 -14.35
CA LEU A 88 7.82 7.86 -15.07
C LEU A 88 6.77 8.51 -14.16
N ALA A 89 6.71 8.10 -12.89
CA ALA A 89 5.80 8.59 -11.86
C ALA A 89 5.87 10.13 -11.72
N SER A 90 7.06 10.72 -11.90
CA SER A 90 7.25 12.17 -11.82
C SER A 90 6.39 12.97 -12.82
N ALA A 91 6.15 12.43 -14.02
CA ALA A 91 5.29 13.05 -15.03
C ALA A 91 3.80 13.08 -14.61
N PHE A 92 3.43 12.29 -13.60
CA PHE A 92 2.10 12.22 -13.00
C PHE A 92 2.07 12.90 -11.62
N GLY A 93 3.06 13.72 -11.30
CA GLY A 93 3.16 14.42 -10.01
C GLY A 93 3.48 13.48 -8.84
N ARG A 94 4.03 12.29 -9.12
CA ARG A 94 4.34 11.27 -8.11
C ARG A 94 5.82 11.16 -7.82
N ALA A 95 6.12 10.86 -6.57
CA ALA A 95 7.44 10.50 -6.09
C ALA A 95 7.33 9.19 -5.29
N PRO A 96 8.21 8.21 -5.54
CA PRO A 96 8.28 7.03 -4.70
C PRO A 96 8.86 7.37 -3.32
N LEU A 97 8.31 6.72 -2.31
CA LEU A 97 8.88 6.61 -0.97
C LEU A 97 10.03 5.61 -0.96
N ASP A 98 10.96 5.73 0.00
CA ASP A 98 12.03 4.75 0.18
C ASP A 98 11.47 3.38 0.59
N CYS A 99 12.00 2.30 0.01
CA CYS A 99 11.58 0.93 0.26
C CYS A 99 12.35 0.21 1.39
N GLY A 100 13.15 0.94 2.16
CA GLY A 100 13.95 0.40 3.27
C GLY A 100 15.16 -0.42 2.82
N LEU A 101 15.53 -0.39 1.54
CA LEU A 101 16.58 -1.27 0.99
C LEU A 101 18.01 -0.76 1.25
N THR A 102 18.17 0.53 1.50
CA THR A 102 19.48 1.17 1.69
C THR A 102 19.77 1.50 3.15
N GLY A 103 18.75 1.54 4.01
CA GLY A 103 18.85 2.03 5.39
C GLY A 103 19.15 3.53 5.50
N ALA A 104 19.10 4.28 4.40
CA ALA A 104 19.42 5.72 4.39
C ALA A 104 18.24 6.61 4.80
N ALA A 105 17.01 6.11 4.64
CA ALA A 105 15.81 6.85 5.01
C ALA A 105 15.52 6.72 6.51
N THR A 106 14.93 7.78 7.08
CA THR A 106 14.50 7.86 8.48
C THR A 106 13.10 7.25 8.70
N TYR A 107 12.47 6.76 7.62
CA TYR A 107 11.19 6.04 7.58
C TYR A 107 11.33 4.82 6.66
N GLU A 108 10.46 3.82 6.84
CA GLU A 108 10.50 2.59 6.07
C GLU A 108 9.10 1.96 5.87
N PRO A 109 8.88 1.14 4.84
CA PRO A 109 7.61 0.42 4.71
C PRO A 109 7.52 -0.67 5.77
N ARG A 110 6.31 -0.95 6.26
CA ARG A 110 6.10 -2.12 7.13
C ARG A 110 6.41 -3.43 6.43
N THR A 111 6.12 -3.49 5.13
CA THR A 111 6.35 -4.68 4.31
C THR A 111 6.94 -4.30 2.96
N ILE A 112 7.83 -5.14 2.43
CA ILE A 112 8.33 -4.99 1.07
C ILE A 112 7.20 -5.13 0.02
N TRP A 113 6.07 -5.73 0.39
CA TRP A 113 4.93 -5.89 -0.51
C TRP A 113 4.32 -4.56 -0.92
N THR A 114 4.31 -3.55 -0.04
CA THR A 114 3.88 -2.19 -0.41
C THR A 114 4.70 -1.67 -1.60
N CYS A 115 6.01 -1.94 -1.60
CA CYS A 115 6.89 -1.58 -2.70
C CYS A 115 6.70 -2.46 -3.94
N LEU A 116 6.69 -3.78 -3.76
CA LEU A 116 6.52 -4.73 -4.86
C LEU A 116 5.18 -4.56 -5.57
N LEU A 117 4.13 -4.10 -4.89
CA LEU A 117 2.82 -3.82 -5.47
C LEU A 117 2.70 -2.38 -6.00
N ASN A 118 3.78 -1.59 -6.02
CA ASN A 118 3.77 -0.19 -6.46
C ASN A 118 2.79 0.71 -5.67
N ARG A 119 2.59 0.45 -4.37
CA ARG A 119 1.65 1.20 -3.48
C ARG A 119 2.37 2.21 -2.57
N HIS A 120 3.53 2.69 -3.00
CA HIS A 120 4.46 3.51 -2.22
C HIS A 120 4.72 4.89 -2.87
N TYR A 121 3.76 5.40 -3.63
CA TYR A 121 3.89 6.68 -4.34
C TYR A 121 3.04 7.76 -3.68
N VAL A 122 3.63 8.94 -3.49
CA VAL A 122 2.92 10.13 -2.98
C VAL A 122 3.25 11.35 -3.84
N THR A 123 2.61 12.49 -3.60
CA THR A 123 3.06 13.75 -4.20
C THR A 123 4.42 14.17 -3.63
N LEU A 124 5.17 15.00 -4.38
CA LEU A 124 6.48 15.48 -3.90
C LEU A 124 6.40 16.21 -2.55
N PRO A 125 5.44 17.12 -2.29
CA PRO A 125 5.29 17.77 -0.99
C PRO A 125 4.97 16.78 0.14
N ALA A 126 4.10 15.80 -0.11
CA ALA A 126 3.81 14.75 0.87
C ALA A 126 5.06 13.95 1.25
N ARG A 127 5.91 13.60 0.26
CA ARG A 127 7.19 12.94 0.52
C ARG A 127 8.13 13.81 1.36
N GLN A 128 8.21 15.11 1.04
CA GLN A 128 9.08 16.04 1.75
C GLN A 128 8.62 16.26 3.20
N ALA A 129 7.31 16.39 3.42
CA ALA A 129 6.72 16.49 4.75
C ALA A 129 6.98 15.23 5.58
N LEU A 130 6.76 14.04 4.99
CA LEU A 130 7.06 12.77 5.66
C LEU A 130 8.54 12.65 6.03
N GLN A 131 9.45 12.97 5.10
CA GLN A 131 10.90 12.95 5.35
C GLN A 131 11.29 13.90 6.48
N LYS A 132 10.74 15.11 6.49
CA LYS A 132 11.01 16.12 7.51
C LYS A 132 10.56 15.65 8.89
N VAL A 133 9.29 15.27 9.04
CA VAL A 133 8.72 14.76 10.30
C VAL A 133 9.50 13.54 10.80
N SER A 134 9.81 12.63 9.89
CA SER A 134 10.59 11.44 10.18
C SER A 134 12.01 11.75 10.69
N ALA A 135 12.70 12.71 10.08
CA ALA A 135 14.04 13.12 10.49
C ALA A 135 14.05 13.82 11.87
N GLU A 136 13.05 14.65 12.14
CA GLU A 136 12.86 15.30 13.44
C GLU A 136 12.71 14.25 14.56
N LEU A 137 11.82 13.26 14.37
CA LEU A 137 11.59 12.20 15.35
C LEU A 137 12.79 11.24 15.50
N TYR A 138 13.52 11.01 14.42
CA TYR A 138 14.74 10.21 14.47
C TYR A 138 15.78 10.82 15.42
N ALA A 139 15.91 12.16 15.43
CA ALA A 139 16.81 12.87 16.33
C ALA A 139 16.38 12.75 17.81
N ASP A 140 15.08 12.85 18.08
CA ASP A 140 14.53 12.82 19.44
C ASP A 140 14.55 11.42 20.08
N PHE A 141 14.33 10.37 19.27
CA PHE A 141 14.12 9.02 19.76
C PHE A 141 15.17 7.98 19.32
N LYS A 142 16.17 8.39 18.52
CA LYS A 142 17.33 7.57 18.08
C LYS A 142 16.96 6.25 17.39
N GLY A 143 16.15 6.30 16.33
CA GLY A 143 15.81 5.13 15.50
C GLY A 143 14.79 5.45 14.40
N PRO A 144 14.65 4.61 13.35
CA PRO A 144 13.60 4.78 12.35
C PRO A 144 12.26 4.32 12.95
N TRP A 145 11.46 5.26 13.44
CA TRP A 145 10.16 4.97 14.09
C TRP A 145 8.97 5.18 13.19
N VAL A 146 9.16 5.88 12.07
CA VAL A 146 8.07 6.16 11.14
C VAL A 146 7.98 5.02 10.14
N THR A 147 7.07 4.09 10.42
CA THR A 147 6.75 3.00 9.51
C THR A 147 5.53 3.39 8.67
N TYR A 148 5.64 3.36 7.35
CA TYR A 148 4.51 3.60 6.46
C TYR A 148 3.88 2.30 5.97
N LEU A 149 2.58 2.35 5.69
CA LEU A 149 1.76 1.27 5.15
C LEU A 149 1.40 1.60 3.69
N ASP A 150 0.13 1.59 3.31
CA ASP A 150 -0.23 1.96 1.96
C ASP A 150 -0.15 3.48 1.73
N ALA A 151 0.49 3.88 0.64
CA ALA A 151 0.47 5.23 0.09
C ALA A 151 -0.43 5.24 -1.15
N GLY A 152 0.02 5.75 -2.30
CA GLY A 152 -0.70 5.69 -3.57
C GLY A 152 0.02 4.89 -4.66
N PHE A 153 -0.61 4.83 -5.83
CA PHE A 153 -0.08 4.24 -7.06
C PHE A 153 0.73 5.25 -7.91
N PRO A 154 1.58 4.80 -8.84
CA PRO A 154 2.48 5.68 -9.59
C PRO A 154 1.80 6.59 -10.63
N PHE A 155 0.59 6.29 -11.06
CA PHE A 155 -0.08 6.99 -12.16
C PHE A 155 -1.53 7.37 -11.83
N PHE A 156 -2.01 8.46 -12.42
CA PHE A 156 -3.43 8.91 -12.44
C PHE A 156 -4.15 9.04 -11.09
N ASP A 157 -4.63 10.24 -10.78
CA ASP A 157 -5.30 10.52 -9.50
C ASP A 157 -6.65 9.82 -9.31
N TRP A 158 -7.29 9.39 -10.40
CA TRP A 158 -8.61 8.77 -10.37
C TRP A 158 -8.57 7.26 -10.13
N PHE A 159 -7.40 6.62 -10.18
CA PHE A 159 -7.30 5.17 -10.03
C PHE A 159 -7.50 4.75 -8.56
N PRO A 160 -8.57 4.01 -8.22
CA PRO A 160 -8.85 3.67 -6.83
C PRO A 160 -7.84 2.64 -6.31
N MET A 161 -7.32 2.86 -5.10
CA MET A 161 -6.44 1.90 -4.46
C MET A 161 -7.23 0.99 -3.53
N PHE A 162 -7.59 -0.20 -3.96
CA PHE A 162 -8.28 -1.14 -3.07
C PHE A 162 -7.33 -1.67 -1.98
N PRO A 163 -7.76 -1.77 -0.70
CA PRO A 163 -9.05 -1.33 -0.15
C PRO A 163 -9.09 0.16 0.27
N HIS A 164 -7.95 0.84 0.38
CA HIS A 164 -7.84 2.27 0.77
C HIS A 164 -8.15 3.24 -0.38
N ILE A 165 -9.42 3.24 -0.82
CA ILE A 165 -9.89 3.89 -2.05
C ILE A 165 -9.47 5.37 -2.14
N SER A 166 -9.38 6.07 -1.00
CA SER A 166 -9.03 7.48 -0.96
C SER A 166 -7.59 7.78 -1.42
N HIS A 167 -6.69 6.80 -1.49
CA HIS A 167 -5.27 7.06 -1.78
C HIS A 167 -4.94 7.26 -3.27
N GLY A 168 -5.94 7.26 -4.16
CA GLY A 168 -5.72 7.38 -5.62
C GLY A 168 -4.96 8.64 -6.02
N ASP A 169 -5.19 9.76 -5.32
CA ASP A 169 -4.52 11.04 -5.57
C ASP A 169 -3.15 11.17 -4.87
N GLY A 170 -2.66 10.09 -4.21
CA GLY A 170 -1.40 9.98 -3.43
C GLY A 170 -1.03 11.20 -2.59
N ARG A 171 -2.06 11.92 -2.13
CA ARG A 171 -1.98 12.89 -1.04
C ARG A 171 -2.34 12.23 0.29
N ARG A 172 -2.41 10.91 0.32
CA ARG A 172 -2.77 10.14 1.50
C ARG A 172 -1.75 9.03 1.71
N ILE A 173 -1.46 8.79 2.99
CA ILE A 173 -0.57 7.73 3.44
C ILE A 173 -1.07 7.22 4.77
N ASP A 174 -1.00 5.91 4.93
CA ASP A 174 -1.20 5.28 6.22
C ASP A 174 0.16 5.09 6.89
N LEU A 175 0.26 5.45 8.16
CA LEU A 175 1.43 5.22 9.01
C LEU A 175 1.05 4.25 10.12
N ALA A 176 1.96 3.37 10.50
CA ALA A 176 1.72 2.50 11.65
C ALA A 176 1.66 3.34 12.94
N LEU A 177 0.82 2.91 13.88
CA LEU A 177 0.95 3.34 15.27
C LEU A 177 2.29 2.84 15.83
N VAL A 178 2.95 3.65 16.66
CA VAL A 178 4.24 3.26 17.25
C VAL A 178 3.98 2.36 18.44
N HIS A 179 4.50 1.13 18.40
CA HIS A 179 4.41 0.18 19.51
C HIS A 179 5.76 0.00 20.18
N MET A 180 5.76 -0.58 21.37
CA MET A 180 6.96 -0.93 22.10
C MET A 180 7.76 -1.99 21.34
N GLY A 181 9.09 -1.79 21.25
CA GLY A 181 9.98 -2.59 20.41
C GLY A 181 10.30 -1.91 19.08
N ASP A 182 11.42 -2.28 18.46
CA ASP A 182 11.90 -1.64 17.24
C ASP A 182 11.01 -2.02 16.04
N ALA A 183 10.40 -1.01 15.40
CA ALA A 183 9.53 -1.14 14.22
C ALA A 183 8.40 -2.20 14.38
N ALA A 184 7.98 -2.47 15.61
CA ALA A 184 7.00 -3.49 15.91
C ALA A 184 5.58 -3.00 15.58
N THR A 185 4.80 -3.83 14.90
CA THR A 185 3.35 -3.71 14.81
C THR A 185 2.73 -5.05 15.17
N PRO A 186 1.57 -5.07 15.86
CA PRO A 186 0.91 -6.33 16.21
C PRO A 186 0.64 -7.21 14.97
N SER A 187 0.24 -6.60 13.87
CA SER A 187 0.03 -7.30 12.59
C SER A 187 1.27 -7.25 11.70
N PRO A 188 1.68 -8.36 11.05
CA PRO A 188 2.84 -8.38 10.15
C PRO A 188 2.69 -7.49 8.91
N ILE A 189 1.44 -7.16 8.54
CA ILE A 189 1.14 -6.27 7.41
C ILE A 189 0.82 -4.83 7.87
N GLY A 190 0.84 -4.57 9.18
CA GLY A 190 0.52 -3.26 9.76
C GLY A 190 -0.97 -2.92 9.87
N TYR A 191 -1.86 -3.73 9.31
CA TYR A 191 -3.32 -3.57 9.39
C TYR A 191 -4.00 -4.65 10.22
N TRP A 192 -5.17 -4.33 10.77
CA TRP A 192 -6.05 -5.18 11.58
C TRP A 192 -5.51 -5.60 12.95
N GLY A 193 -4.38 -5.06 13.39
CA GLY A 193 -3.90 -5.17 14.78
C GLY A 193 -4.41 -3.99 15.60
N PHE A 194 -5.66 -4.05 16.04
CA PHE A 194 -6.33 -2.90 16.64
C PHE A 194 -5.93 -2.69 18.11
N VAL A 195 -5.57 -1.46 18.44
CA VAL A 195 -5.41 -1.01 19.82
C VAL A 195 -6.80 -0.83 20.43
N GLN A 196 -7.22 -1.79 21.26
CA GLN A 196 -8.58 -1.81 21.82
C GLN A 196 -8.84 -0.63 22.79
N PRO A 197 -10.08 -0.11 22.83
CA PRO A 197 -10.49 0.89 23.81
C PRO A 197 -10.46 0.32 25.24
N ARG A 198 -10.05 1.13 26.21
CA ARG A 198 -10.09 0.79 27.64
C ARG A 198 -11.49 1.02 28.22
N PRO A 199 -11.81 0.43 29.38
CA PRO A 199 -13.04 0.78 30.09
C PRO A 199 -13.19 2.30 30.27
N GLY A 200 -14.33 2.85 29.85
CA GLY A 200 -14.62 4.28 29.90
C GLY A 200 -14.12 5.12 28.72
N ASP A 201 -13.35 4.54 27.79
CA ASP A 201 -12.91 5.23 26.57
C ASP A 201 -14.10 5.57 25.64
N PRO A 202 -14.02 6.67 24.88
CA PRO A 202 -15.09 7.10 23.98
C PRO A 202 -15.16 6.15 22.78
N GLN A 203 -16.34 5.56 22.57
CA GLN A 203 -16.58 4.60 21.49
C GLN A 203 -17.85 4.99 20.70
N PRO A 204 -17.80 6.09 19.90
CA PRO A 204 -18.99 6.63 19.23
C PRO A 204 -19.60 5.67 18.19
N CYS A 205 -18.88 4.63 17.80
CA CYS A 205 -19.34 3.61 16.86
C CYS A 205 -19.59 2.24 17.50
N SER A 206 -19.71 2.17 18.83
CA SER A 206 -20.11 0.93 19.49
C SER A 206 -21.42 0.40 18.89
N GLY A 207 -21.41 -0.87 18.48
CA GLY A 207 -22.53 -1.52 17.80
C GLY A 207 -22.80 -1.06 16.36
N ARG A 208 -21.89 -0.30 15.73
CA ARG A 208 -22.05 0.22 14.36
C ARG A 208 -20.98 -0.32 13.40
N GLU A 209 -20.91 -1.64 13.31
CA GLU A 209 -20.07 -2.29 12.32
C GLU A 209 -20.70 -2.21 10.93
N GLY A 210 -19.87 -2.27 9.90
CA GLY A 210 -20.33 -2.19 8.53
C GLY A 210 -19.29 -2.74 7.56
N TRP A 211 -19.64 -2.76 6.28
CA TRP A 211 -18.79 -3.36 5.24
C TRP A 211 -17.40 -2.70 5.10
N LEU A 212 -17.24 -1.46 5.58
CA LEU A 212 -15.95 -0.73 5.62
C LEU A 212 -15.30 -0.71 7.01
N ARG A 213 -16.01 -1.09 8.07
CA ARG A 213 -15.55 -0.92 9.46
C ARG A 213 -15.46 -2.27 10.17
N TRP A 214 -14.49 -3.08 9.74
CA TRP A 214 -14.28 -4.43 10.27
C TRP A 214 -13.71 -4.39 11.69
N ASN A 215 -14.23 -5.24 12.58
CA ASN A 215 -13.69 -5.38 13.94
C ASN A 215 -12.54 -6.40 14.06
N MET A 216 -12.42 -7.30 13.06
CA MET A 216 -11.51 -8.45 13.05
C MET A 216 -11.38 -9.15 14.42
N ALA A 217 -12.49 -9.31 15.14
CA ALA A 217 -12.50 -9.82 16.52
C ALA A 217 -11.89 -11.23 16.64
N TRP A 218 -12.05 -12.07 15.62
CA TRP A 218 -11.47 -13.41 15.54
C TRP A 218 -9.94 -13.40 15.36
N LEU A 219 -9.38 -12.32 14.81
CA LEU A 219 -7.96 -12.19 14.53
C LEU A 219 -7.19 -11.64 15.74
N GLN A 220 -7.80 -10.77 16.55
CA GLN A 220 -7.11 -10.09 17.65
C GLN A 220 -6.39 -11.05 18.62
N PRO A 221 -6.99 -12.19 19.04
CA PRO A 221 -6.34 -13.14 19.93
C PRO A 221 -5.17 -13.92 19.31
N LEU A 222 -5.01 -13.87 17.98
CA LEU A 222 -3.94 -14.53 17.25
C LEU A 222 -2.73 -13.62 17.02
N LEU A 223 -2.88 -12.32 17.26
CA LEU A 223 -1.80 -11.34 17.11
C LEU A 223 -1.03 -11.20 18.43
N PRO A 224 0.28 -10.93 18.38
CA PRO A 224 1.05 -10.61 19.58
C PRO A 224 0.47 -9.38 20.28
N GLU A 225 0.35 -9.45 21.60
CA GLU A 225 0.04 -8.30 22.44
C GLU A 225 1.27 -7.41 22.56
N ILE A 226 1.35 -6.40 21.70
CA ILE A 226 2.40 -5.38 21.75
C ILE A 226 1.78 -4.08 22.26
N GLU A 227 2.36 -3.52 23.32
CA GLU A 227 1.84 -2.28 23.90
C GLU A 227 2.08 -1.09 22.96
N LEU A 228 1.11 -0.18 22.90
CA LEU A 228 1.25 1.11 22.22
C LEU A 228 2.29 1.98 22.95
N ASP A 229 3.28 2.48 22.23
CA ASP A 229 4.19 3.50 22.75
C ASP A 229 3.48 4.86 22.68
N VAL A 230 2.83 5.21 23.80
CA VAL A 230 2.03 6.45 23.93
C VAL A 230 2.89 7.69 23.66
N ARG A 231 4.13 7.71 24.17
CA ARG A 231 5.00 8.89 24.06
C ARG A 231 5.42 9.11 22.61
N ARG A 232 5.89 8.07 21.93
CA ARG A 232 6.35 8.19 20.54
C ARG A 232 5.20 8.40 19.57
N THR A 233 4.07 7.73 19.78
CA THR A 233 2.88 7.94 18.93
C THR A 233 2.36 9.36 19.09
N ALA A 234 2.28 9.91 20.31
CA ALA A 234 1.88 11.30 20.52
C ALA A 234 2.86 12.29 19.88
N ALA A 235 4.17 12.03 19.97
CA ALA A 235 5.19 12.85 19.31
C ALA A 235 5.04 12.84 17.77
N LEU A 236 4.80 11.67 17.17
CA LEU A 236 4.53 11.55 15.74
C LEU A 236 3.31 12.38 15.32
N LEU A 237 2.19 12.23 16.04
CA LEU A 237 0.99 13.01 15.76
C LEU A 237 1.20 14.51 15.94
N GLY A 238 1.96 14.92 16.96
CA GLY A 238 2.31 16.31 17.20
C GLY A 238 3.15 16.91 16.07
N ALA A 239 4.19 16.20 15.63
CA ALA A 239 5.05 16.64 14.54
C ALA A 239 4.29 16.73 13.20
N LEU A 240 3.45 15.72 12.90
CA LEU A 240 2.57 15.75 11.73
C LEU A 240 1.60 16.94 11.80
N ALA A 241 0.97 17.17 12.96
CA ALA A 241 -0.03 18.22 13.13
C ALA A 241 0.56 19.64 13.01
N GLN A 242 1.85 19.82 13.27
CA GLN A 242 2.56 21.08 13.13
C GLN A 242 3.08 21.32 11.71
N ASP A 243 3.13 20.30 10.86
CA ASP A 243 3.58 20.45 9.49
C ASP A 243 2.46 21.07 8.63
N ARG A 244 2.78 22.20 7.98
CA ARG A 244 1.83 22.96 7.16
C ARG A 244 1.33 22.21 5.92
N GLU A 245 2.04 21.18 5.47
CA GLU A 245 1.61 20.34 4.35
C GLU A 245 0.61 19.27 4.80
N VAL A 246 0.46 19.02 6.11
CA VAL A 246 -0.48 18.04 6.65
C VAL A 246 -1.82 18.71 6.90
N ARG A 247 -2.81 18.30 6.12
CA ARG A 247 -4.18 18.81 6.18
C ARG A 247 -4.99 18.16 7.29
N ARG A 248 -4.87 16.84 7.40
CA ARG A 248 -5.73 16.03 8.28
C ARG A 248 -5.02 14.75 8.70
N ILE A 249 -5.25 14.38 9.94
CA ILE A 249 -4.78 13.14 10.55
C ILE A 249 -6.02 12.44 11.12
N LEU A 250 -6.26 11.18 10.76
CA LEU A 250 -7.39 10.40 11.26
C LEU A 250 -6.91 9.31 12.21
N ILE A 251 -7.48 9.31 13.41
CA ILE A 251 -7.33 8.28 14.44
C ILE A 251 -8.65 8.11 15.22
N GLU A 252 -8.82 6.96 15.89
CA GLU A 252 -10.00 6.74 16.72
C GLU A 252 -10.05 7.63 17.99
N PRO A 253 -11.24 8.01 18.49
CA PRO A 253 -11.36 8.92 19.63
C PRO A 253 -10.75 8.39 20.93
N HIS A 254 -10.74 7.07 21.15
CA HIS A 254 -10.09 6.50 22.33
C HIS A 254 -8.57 6.62 22.27
N LEU A 255 -7.99 6.59 21.07
CA LEU A 255 -6.57 6.87 20.89
C LEU A 255 -6.27 8.34 21.13
N GLN A 256 -7.10 9.27 20.62
CA GLN A 256 -6.93 10.70 20.92
C GLN A 256 -6.88 10.95 22.43
N ARG A 257 -7.83 10.39 23.17
CA ARG A 257 -7.86 10.49 24.64
C ARG A 257 -6.62 9.87 25.28
N ARG A 258 -6.24 8.66 24.86
CA ARG A 258 -5.10 7.93 25.44
C ARG A 258 -3.76 8.61 25.19
N LEU A 259 -3.60 9.23 24.03
CA LEU A 259 -2.40 9.93 23.59
C LEU A 259 -2.32 11.36 24.13
N GLY A 260 -3.43 11.91 24.64
CA GLY A 260 -3.50 13.27 25.16
C GLY A 260 -3.26 14.33 24.08
N VAL A 261 -3.61 14.03 22.83
CA VAL A 261 -3.44 14.94 21.69
C VAL A 261 -4.74 15.67 21.39
N ASP A 262 -4.66 17.00 21.27
CA ASP A 262 -5.77 17.84 20.87
C ASP A 262 -5.27 18.86 19.84
N HIS A 263 -5.67 18.70 18.59
CA HIS A 263 -5.32 19.59 17.50
C HIS A 263 -6.43 19.60 16.44
N PRO A 264 -6.80 20.76 15.85
CA PRO A 264 -7.85 20.83 14.83
C PRO A 264 -7.62 19.96 13.58
N GLY A 265 -6.36 19.59 13.32
CA GLY A 265 -5.98 18.67 12.24
C GLY A 265 -6.18 17.19 12.56
N ILE A 266 -6.22 16.81 13.85
CA ILE A 266 -6.39 15.43 14.31
C ILE A 266 -7.89 15.18 14.52
N ARG A 267 -8.49 14.30 13.72
CA ARG A 267 -9.94 14.16 13.61
C ARG A 267 -10.38 12.70 13.64
N PHE A 268 -11.64 12.51 13.99
CA PHE A 268 -12.34 11.26 13.82
C PHE A 268 -13.03 11.20 12.45
N GLN A 269 -12.87 10.09 11.73
CA GLN A 269 -13.39 9.85 10.38
C GLN A 269 -14.90 9.54 10.33
N GLY A 270 -15.53 9.24 11.48
CA GLY A 270 -16.92 8.82 11.55
C GLY A 270 -17.12 7.30 11.41
N CYS A 271 -18.34 6.82 11.69
CA CYS A 271 -18.64 5.38 11.72
C CYS A 271 -18.87 4.73 10.35
N ARG A 272 -18.73 5.47 9.24
CA ARG A 272 -18.96 4.98 7.87
C ARG A 272 -17.67 4.71 7.09
N ALA A 273 -16.54 4.65 7.80
CA ALA A 273 -15.22 4.38 7.24
C ALA A 273 -14.48 3.35 8.11
N ALA A 274 -13.37 2.84 7.57
CA ALA A 274 -12.45 1.99 8.31
C ALA A 274 -12.07 2.61 9.65
N ARG A 275 -11.81 1.75 10.63
CA ARG A 275 -11.26 2.18 11.91
C ARG A 275 -9.79 2.54 11.73
N HIS A 276 -9.34 3.55 12.48
CA HIS A 276 -7.95 4.02 12.51
C HIS A 276 -7.39 3.84 13.92
N ASP A 277 -7.51 2.61 14.44
CA ASP A 277 -6.91 2.18 15.71
C ASP A 277 -5.89 1.05 15.57
N ASP A 278 -5.55 0.68 14.33
CA ASP A 278 -4.39 -0.12 13.93
C ASP A 278 -3.33 0.74 13.19
N HIS A 279 -3.74 1.87 12.60
CA HIS A 279 -2.88 2.80 11.88
C HIS A 279 -3.36 4.26 12.00
N ILE A 280 -2.51 5.18 11.56
CA ILE A 280 -2.76 6.62 11.44
C ILE A 280 -2.94 6.95 9.96
N HIS A 281 -4.07 7.51 9.56
CA HIS A 281 -4.26 7.96 8.18
C HIS A 281 -3.95 9.45 8.06
N VAL A 282 -3.04 9.82 7.17
CA VAL A 282 -2.57 11.20 6.98
C VAL A 282 -2.97 11.67 5.59
N GLU A 283 -3.59 12.84 5.51
CA GLU A 283 -3.93 13.55 4.28
C GLU A 283 -3.12 14.85 4.20
N PHE A 284 -2.48 15.08 3.06
CA PHE A 284 -1.69 16.26 2.76
C PHE A 284 -2.48 17.30 1.95
N GLU A 285 -2.02 18.55 1.97
CA GLU A 285 -2.64 19.65 1.26
C GLU A 285 -2.69 19.45 -0.26
N ALA A 286 -3.60 20.18 -0.91
CA ALA A 286 -3.66 20.24 -2.36
C ALA A 286 -2.70 21.35 -2.78
N ASN A 287 -1.75 21.05 -3.67
CA ASN A 287 -0.99 22.11 -4.33
C ASN A 287 -1.91 23.03 -5.15
#